data_AF-A0ABD4U635-F1
#
_entry.id   AF-A0ABD4U635-F1
#
_cell.length_a   1.000
_cell.length_b   1.000
_cell.length_c   1.000
_cell.angle_alpha   90.00
_cell.angle_beta   90.00
_cell.angle_gamma   90.00
#
_symmetry.space_group_name_H-M   'P 1'
#
loop_
_entity.id
_entity.type
_entity.pdbx_description
1 polymer ?
#
loop_
_entity_poly.entity_id
_entity_poly.type
_entity_poly.pdbx_seq_one_letter_code
_entity_poly.pdbx_strand_id
1 'polypeptide(L)'
;MKLGVELAVLRRRLAVALHLDEWREVLAGNLEDGTNDDREWVIVYRTANGYCCFHRGRPVEFGEFSDVQSWSAEMDVRPYFMGL
;
A
#
# COMPACT_ATOMS: atom_id res chain seq x y z
N MET A 1 4.30 14.26 41.70
CA MET A 1 4.08 12.97 41.01
C MET A 1 2.59 12.64 40.72
N LYS A 2 1.69 13.63 40.57
CA LYS A 2 0.25 13.36 40.32
C LYS A 2 -0.15 13.56 38.85
N LEU A 3 0.41 14.57 38.18
CA LEU A 3 0.15 14.86 36.76
C LEU A 3 0.56 13.75 35.79
N GLY A 4 1.70 13.09 36.02
CA GLY A 4 2.18 12.03 35.12
C GLY A 4 1.26 10.80 35.11
N VAL A 5 0.66 10.49 36.26
CA VAL A 5 -0.29 9.38 36.40
C VAL A 5 -1.61 9.72 35.72
N GLU A 6 -2.12 10.94 35.91
CA GLU A 6 -3.37 11.39 35.28
C GLU A 6 -3.25 11.47 33.75
N LEU A 7 -2.09 11.92 33.23
CA LEU A 7 -1.81 11.95 31.80
C LEU A 7 -1.72 10.53 31.20
N ALA A 8 -1.10 9.59 31.91
CA ALA A 8 -1.01 8.20 31.46
C ALA A 8 -2.41 7.54 31.38
N VAL A 9 -3.27 7.82 32.37
CA VAL A 9 -4.65 7.33 32.39
C VAL A 9 -5.48 7.95 31.25
N LEU A 10 -5.35 9.26 31.01
CA LEU A 10 -6.02 9.93 29.88
C LEU A 10 -5.57 9.36 28.54
N ARG A 11 -4.26 9.19 28.34
CA ARG A 11 -3.69 8.58 27.14
C ARG A 11 -4.23 7.16 26.92
N ARG A 12 -4.32 6.35 27.98
CA ARG A 12 -4.87 4.99 27.89
C ARG A 12 -6.34 5.00 27.50
N ARG A 13 -7.15 5.90 28.08
CA ARG A 13 -8.57 6.04 27.75
C ARG A 13 -8.79 6.47 26.31
N LEU A 14 -7.99 7.42 25.82
CA LEU A 14 -8.01 7.82 24.41
C LEU A 14 -7.60 6.67 23.48
N ALA A 15 -6.56 5.91 23.83
CA ALA A 15 -6.13 4.77 23.04
C ALA A 15 -7.21 3.68 22.92
N VAL A 16 -7.94 3.41 24.02
CA VAL A 16 -9.05 2.45 24.02
C VAL A 16 -10.25 2.99 23.24
N ALA A 17 -10.65 4.25 23.47
CA ALA A 17 -11.79 4.85 22.79
C ALA A 17 -11.61 4.96 21.27
N LEU A 18 -10.37 5.10 20.81
CA LEU A 18 -10.00 5.17 19.39
C LEU A 18 -9.54 3.82 18.82
N HIS A 19 -9.66 2.72 19.57
CA HIS A 19 -9.18 1.39 19.18
C HIS A 19 -7.71 1.36 18.69
N LEU A 20 -6.87 2.28 19.15
CA LEU A 20 -5.49 2.43 18.65
C LEU A 20 -4.62 1.20 18.92
N ASP A 21 -4.97 0.38 19.91
CA ASP A 21 -4.30 -0.90 20.15
C ASP A 21 -4.61 -1.93 19.05
N GLU A 22 -5.83 -1.95 18.52
CA GLU A 22 -6.24 -2.81 17.39
C GLU A 22 -5.60 -2.31 16.08
N TRP A 23 -5.55 -0.99 15.87
CA TRP A 23 -4.83 -0.40 14.73
C TRP A 23 -3.32 -0.67 14.79
N ARG A 24 -2.72 -0.73 15.98
CA ARG A 24 -1.30 -1.06 16.13
C ARG A 24 -1.01 -2.48 15.69
N GLU A 25 -1.88 -3.45 15.98
CA GLU A 25 -1.73 -4.84 15.52
C GLU A 25 -1.95 -4.96 14.01
N VAL A 26 -2.91 -4.22 13.43
CA VAL A 26 -3.11 -4.17 11.97
C VAL A 26 -1.92 -3.53 11.26
N LEU A 27 -1.33 -2.48 11.84
CA LEU A 27 -0.14 -1.82 11.30
C LEU A 27 1.13 -2.67 11.48
N ALA A 28 1.26 -3.37 12.61
CA ALA A 28 2.37 -4.29 12.86
C ALA A 28 2.29 -5.54 11.98
N GLY A 29 1.10 -6.10 11.77
CA GLY A 29 0.88 -7.23 10.86
C GLY A 29 1.12 -6.90 9.38
N ASN A 30 1.01 -5.63 8.97
CA ASN A 30 1.41 -5.16 7.64
C ASN A 30 2.93 -4.92 7.51
N LEU A 31 3.69 -4.94 8.60
CA LEU A 31 5.14 -4.72 8.59
C LEU A 31 5.95 -6.03 8.53
N GLU A 32 5.36 -7.18 8.87
CA GLU A 32 6.10 -8.44 9.05
C GLU A 32 5.95 -9.47 7.92
N ASP A 33 5.07 -9.28 6.93
CA ASP A 33 4.90 -10.26 5.85
C ASP A 33 5.23 -9.69 4.46
N GLY A 34 6.48 -9.89 4.08
CA GLY A 34 6.99 -9.61 2.75
C GLY A 34 8.43 -9.16 2.83
N THR A 35 9.35 -9.98 2.31
CA THR A 35 10.62 -9.50 1.78
C THR A 35 10.44 -8.09 1.23
N ASN A 36 11.10 -7.11 1.84
CA ASN A 36 10.96 -5.70 1.49
C ASN A 36 11.33 -5.53 0.01
N ASP A 37 10.34 -5.66 -0.86
CA ASP A 37 10.48 -5.47 -2.27
C ASP A 37 10.34 -3.97 -2.49
N ASP A 38 11.49 -3.31 -2.48
CA ASP A 38 11.63 -1.87 -2.60
C ASP A 38 11.18 -1.34 -3.98
N ARG A 39 10.69 -2.20 -4.88
CA ARG A 39 10.19 -1.80 -6.19
C ARG A 39 8.96 -0.91 -6.06
N GLU A 40 8.96 0.15 -6.87
CA GLU A 40 7.82 1.08 -6.99
C GLU A 40 6.58 0.31 -7.46
N TRP A 41 5.45 0.52 -6.80
CA TRP A 41 4.18 -0.10 -7.20
C TRP A 41 3.50 0.73 -8.28
N VAL A 42 2.92 0.07 -9.26
CA VAL A 42 2.10 0.68 -10.31
C VAL A 42 0.75 -0.01 -10.39
N ILE A 43 -0.33 0.77 -10.42
CA ILE A 43 -1.69 0.25 -10.57
C ILE A 43 -1.99 0.11 -12.05
N VAL A 44 -2.27 -1.11 -12.48
CA VAL A 44 -2.62 -1.44 -13.87
C VAL A 44 -4.14 -1.65 -13.95
N TYR A 45 -4.76 -0.92 -14.87
CA TYR A 45 -6.18 -0.99 -15.16
C TYR A 45 -6.41 -1.76 -16.45
N ARG A 46 -7.42 -2.64 -16.46
CA ARG A 46 -7.96 -3.21 -17.71
C ARG A 46 -8.87 -2.20 -18.38
N THR A 47 -8.68 -2.01 -19.68
CA THR A 47 -9.52 -1.13 -20.52
C THR A 47 -10.22 -1.96 -21.61
N ALA A 48 -11.08 -1.32 -22.41
CA ALA A 48 -11.72 -1.97 -23.55
C ALA A 48 -10.71 -2.37 -24.66
N ASN A 49 -9.55 -1.71 -24.72
CA ASN A 49 -8.57 -1.85 -25.81
C ASN A 49 -7.23 -2.45 -25.33
N GLY A 50 -7.15 -2.96 -24.11
CA GLY A 50 -5.90 -3.46 -23.52
C GLY A 50 -5.76 -3.06 -22.07
N TYR A 51 -4.60 -2.55 -21.68
CA TYR A 51 -4.28 -2.15 -20.31
C TYR A 51 -3.63 -0.77 -20.27
N CYS A 52 -3.71 -0.09 -19.13
CA CYS A 52 -2.97 1.15 -18.91
C CYS A 52 -2.55 1.32 -17.46
N CYS A 53 -1.53 2.14 -17.23
CA CYS A 53 -1.13 2.58 -15.90
C CYS A 53 -0.60 4.03 -15.93
N PHE A 54 -0.47 4.64 -14.76
CA PHE A 54 0.31 5.86 -14.59
C PHE A 54 1.62 5.53 -13.89
N HIS A 55 2.74 5.92 -14.49
CA HIS A 55 4.07 5.78 -13.90
C HIS A 55 4.82 7.10 -14.02
N ARG A 56 5.30 7.63 -12.89
CA ARG A 56 6.01 8.93 -12.80
C ARG A 56 5.28 10.08 -13.50
N GLY A 57 3.95 10.14 -13.31
CA GLY A 57 3.08 11.18 -13.85
C GLY A 57 2.81 11.08 -15.36
N ARG A 58 3.21 9.98 -16.01
CA ARG A 58 2.94 9.73 -17.44
C ARG A 58 2.01 8.52 -17.61
N PRO A 59 1.02 8.62 -18.50
CA PRO A 59 0.24 7.45 -18.89
C PRO A 59 1.12 6.50 -19.72
N VAL A 60 0.97 5.20 -19.48
CA VAL A 60 1.56 4.13 -20.28
C VAL A 60 0.43 3.20 -20.72
N GLU A 61 0.39 2.89 -22.00
CA GLU A 61 -0.63 2.04 -22.62
C GLU A 61 0.00 0.73 -23.10
N PHE A 62 -0.79 -0.34 -23.02
CA PHE A 62 -0.38 -1.69 -23.35
C PHE A 62 -1.48 -2.35 -24.17
N GLY A 63 -1.13 -3.03 -25.27
CA GLY A 63 -2.10 -3.77 -26.07
C GLY A 63 -2.49 -5.08 -25.41
N GLU A 64 -1.49 -5.78 -24.87
CA GLU A 64 -1.64 -7.09 -24.26
C GLU A 64 -1.11 -7.13 -22.83
N PHE A 65 -1.51 -8.16 -22.09
CA PHE A 65 -1.01 -8.38 -20.73
C PHE A 65 0.49 -8.71 -20.69
N SER A 66 0.99 -9.38 -21.73
CA SER A 66 2.41 -9.70 -21.95
C SER A 66 3.28 -8.43 -22.01
N ASP A 67 2.75 -7.35 -22.60
CA ASP A 67 3.42 -6.05 -22.65
C ASP A 67 3.59 -5.48 -21.24
N VAL A 68 2.56 -5.59 -20.39
CA VAL A 68 2.61 -5.14 -18.98
C VAL A 68 3.71 -5.90 -18.23
N GLN A 69 3.79 -7.22 -18.39
CA GLN A 69 4.79 -8.04 -17.70
C GLN A 69 6.21 -7.66 -18.13
N SER A 70 6.44 -7.55 -19.43
CA SER A 70 7.75 -7.20 -20.00
C SER A 70 8.19 -5.81 -19.55
N TRP A 71 7.29 -4.82 -19.66
CA TRP A 71 7.57 -3.45 -19.25
C TRP A 71 7.79 -3.32 -17.74
N SER A 72 7.03 -4.04 -16.92
CA SER A 72 7.18 -3.98 -15.45
C SER A 72 8.54 -4.55 -14.99
N ALA A 73 9.05 -5.56 -15.69
CA ALA A 73 10.38 -6.09 -15.45
C ALA A 73 11.47 -5.12 -15.92
N GLU A 74 11.29 -4.46 -17.07
CA GLU A 74 12.23 -3.46 -17.58
C GLU A 74 12.34 -2.23 -16.68
N MET A 75 11.19 -1.74 -16.18
CA MET A 75 11.13 -0.55 -15.34
C MET A 75 11.40 -0.83 -13.85
N ASP A 76 11.59 -2.10 -13.50
CA ASP A 76 11.76 -2.59 -12.12
C ASP A 76 10.64 -2.13 -11.17
N VAL A 77 9.39 -2.26 -11.65
CA VAL A 77 8.18 -1.89 -10.90
C VAL A 77 7.31 -3.11 -10.64
N ARG A 78 6.52 -3.05 -9.58
CA ARG A 78 5.58 -4.12 -9.22
C ARG A 78 4.15 -3.77 -9.68
N PRO A 79 3.58 -4.50 -10.65
CA PRO A 79 2.23 -4.23 -11.11
C PRO A 79 1.19 -4.76 -10.11
N TYR A 80 0.19 -3.94 -9.82
CA TYR A 80 -1.02 -4.32 -9.08
C TYR A 80 -2.24 -4.16 -9.98
N PHE A 81 -2.99 -5.24 -10.20
CA PHE A 81 -4.11 -5.25 -11.14
C PHE A 81 -5.43 -4.95 -10.43
N MET A 82 -6.12 -3.89 -10.87
CA MET A 82 -7.48 -3.58 -10.43
C MET A 82 -8.50 -3.93 -11.54
N GLY A 83 -9.55 -4.66 -11.17
CA GLY A 83 -10.69 -4.97 -12.06
C GLY A 83 -10.71 -6.38 -12.65
N LEU A 84 -10.38 -7.40 -11.85
CA LEU A 84 -10.66 -8.81 -12.16
C LEU A 84 -12.15 -9.12 -12.01
#